data_AF-A0A7C1NML9-F1
#
_entry.id   AF-A0A7C1NML9-F1
#
_cell.length_a   1.000
_cell.length_b   1.000
_cell.length_c   1.000
_cell.angle_alpha   90.00
_cell.angle_beta   90.00
_cell.angle_gamma   90.00
#
_symmetry.space_group_name_H-M   'P 1'
#
loop_
_entity.id
_entity.type
_entity.pdbx_description
1 polymer ?
#
loop_
_entity_poly.entity_id
_entity_poly.type
_entity_poly.pdbx_seq_one_letter_code
_entity_poly.pdbx_strand_id
1 'polypeptide(L)'
;MPNILKAILGDANESAVKKLNPKVGEINSLESEVHKLSDAQLKEKTGELKERLKAGESLDDVLVEAFALVREAAVRTLNQRHFDVQLIGGMVLHEGKIAEMRTGEGKTLTSTLAVYLNALEDKGVHLVTVNDYLTKRDTVWMGQIYHALGISVGCIAHDASYIYDTDFKGTEGADEERDEVGGFKVVESYLRPAERKEAYAADVTYGTNNEFGFDYLRDNMAYSLKTKVQRGHNYVIIDEVDSVLIDEARTPLIISAPDSESSNWYADFARLIPQLKRDEHYKIDEKMRAVTLTEAGIDKVEALSGVKDIYQEKGIKYLHHLEQALRAQALFQLDKDYVVREGQVMIVDEFTGRLLPGRRFSGGLHQALEAKEGVEVQAESITLASVTFQNYFRMYEKIAGMTGTAATSAEEFHKVYHLD
;
A
#
# COMPACT_ATOMS: atom_id res chain seq x y z
N MET A 1 -9.81 -42.03 10.15
CA MET A 1 -8.59 -42.87 10.18
C MET A 1 -7.39 -41.93 10.12
N PRO A 2 -6.45 -41.97 11.06
CA PRO A 2 -5.22 -41.18 10.95
C PRO A 2 -4.44 -41.66 9.73
N ASN A 3 -3.84 -40.70 9.05
CA ASN A 3 -3.42 -40.74 7.67
C ASN A 3 -2.17 -41.62 7.50
N ILE A 4 -2.33 -42.89 7.10
CA ILE A 4 -1.24 -43.86 6.87
C ILE A 4 -0.20 -43.31 5.87
N LEU A 5 -0.61 -42.45 4.93
CA LEU A 5 0.30 -41.73 4.03
C LEU A 5 1.23 -40.75 4.77
N LYS A 6 0.74 -40.04 5.80
CA LYS A 6 1.54 -39.08 6.59
C LYS A 6 2.59 -39.78 7.45
N ALA A 7 2.28 -41.00 7.91
CA ALA A 7 3.21 -41.85 8.66
C ALA A 7 4.30 -42.48 7.78
N ILE A 8 4.02 -42.70 6.49
CA ILE A 8 4.97 -43.33 5.54
C ILE A 8 5.83 -42.28 4.80
N LEU A 9 5.29 -41.10 4.51
CA LEU A 9 5.98 -40.04 3.75
C LEU A 9 6.56 -38.91 4.63
N GLY A 10 6.21 -38.87 5.93
CA GLY A 10 6.59 -37.79 6.83
C GLY A 10 5.78 -36.50 6.59
N ASP A 11 5.87 -35.57 7.53
CA ASP A 11 5.34 -34.21 7.34
C ASP A 11 6.39 -33.37 6.59
N ALA A 12 6.06 -32.87 5.40
CA ALA A 12 7.00 -32.13 4.55
C ALA A 12 7.55 -30.89 5.27
N ASN A 13 6.72 -30.23 6.09
CA ASN A 13 7.13 -29.07 6.89
C ASN A 13 8.10 -29.46 7.98
N GLU A 14 7.86 -30.58 8.67
CA GLU A 14 8.78 -31.08 9.71
C GLU A 14 10.13 -31.48 9.11
N SER A 15 10.13 -32.07 7.91
CA SER A 15 11.36 -32.39 7.18
C SER A 15 12.13 -31.14 6.77
N ALA A 16 11.44 -30.11 6.27
CA ALA A 16 12.04 -28.83 5.91
C ALA A 16 12.68 -28.14 7.12
N VAL A 17 11.98 -28.07 8.25
CA VAL A 17 12.50 -27.52 9.51
C VAL A 17 13.72 -28.30 10.01
N LYS A 18 13.68 -29.64 9.95
CA LYS A 18 14.83 -30.46 10.40
C LYS A 18 16.11 -30.20 9.62
N LYS A 19 16.02 -29.81 8.35
CA LYS A 19 17.19 -29.47 7.52
C LYS A 19 17.88 -28.17 7.97
N LEU A 20 17.19 -27.32 8.73
CA LEU A 20 17.72 -26.04 9.24
C LEU A 20 18.43 -26.18 10.60
N ASN A 21 18.18 -27.27 11.34
CA ASN A 21 18.81 -27.52 12.64
C ASN A 21 20.35 -27.53 12.64
N PRO A 22 21.04 -28.08 11.61
CA PRO A 22 22.50 -27.99 11.54
C PRO A 22 22.99 -26.53 11.54
N LYS A 23 22.38 -25.65 10.74
CA LYS A 23 22.70 -24.21 10.69
C LYS A 23 22.46 -23.54 12.05
N VAL A 24 21.39 -23.91 12.77
CA VAL A 24 21.16 -23.43 14.15
C VAL A 24 22.32 -23.79 15.08
N GLY A 25 22.83 -25.03 14.97
CA GLY A 25 24.00 -25.49 15.74
C GLY A 25 25.26 -24.67 15.42
N GLU A 26 25.49 -24.37 14.15
CA GLU A 26 26.59 -23.52 13.70
C GLU A 26 26.46 -22.09 14.24
N ILE A 27 25.28 -21.47 14.15
CA ILE A 27 25.01 -20.13 14.72
C ILE A 27 25.25 -20.13 16.23
N ASN A 28 24.77 -21.15 16.94
CA ASN A 28 24.99 -21.30 18.38
C ASN A 28 26.48 -21.43 18.72
N SER A 29 27.28 -22.07 17.87
CA SER A 29 28.72 -22.25 18.12
C SER A 29 29.52 -20.93 18.04
N LEU A 30 29.06 -19.97 17.25
CA LEU A 30 29.70 -18.65 17.11
C LEU A 30 29.41 -17.69 18.26
N GLU A 31 28.41 -17.99 19.10
CA GLU A 31 27.97 -17.08 20.18
C GLU A 31 29.11 -16.65 21.10
N SER A 32 29.98 -17.58 21.51
CA SER A 32 31.10 -17.28 22.41
C SER A 32 32.19 -16.42 21.77
N GLU A 33 32.30 -16.42 20.45
CA GLU A 33 33.25 -15.60 19.69
C GLU A 33 32.68 -14.21 19.48
N VAL A 34 31.43 -14.13 18.99
CA VAL A 34 30.73 -12.87 18.72
C VAL A 34 30.54 -12.06 20.01
N HIS A 35 30.29 -12.71 21.14
CA HIS A 35 30.16 -12.05 22.45
C HIS A 35 31.42 -11.28 22.87
N LYS A 36 32.61 -11.69 22.40
CA LYS A 36 33.89 -11.01 22.73
C LYS A 36 34.11 -9.73 21.93
N LEU A 37 33.35 -9.52 20.85
CA LEU A 37 33.48 -8.34 20.02
C LEU A 37 33.02 -7.10 20.80
N SER A 38 33.69 -5.97 20.61
CA SER A 38 33.15 -4.66 21.02
C SER A 38 32.03 -4.19 20.09
N ASP A 39 31.27 -3.17 20.50
CA ASP A 39 30.20 -2.61 19.67
C ASP A 39 30.73 -2.02 18.35
N ALA A 40 31.95 -1.44 18.37
CA ALA A 40 32.61 -0.99 17.15
C ALA A 40 32.94 -2.15 16.21
N GLN A 41 33.46 -3.26 16.76
CA GLN A 41 33.78 -4.46 15.97
C GLN A 41 32.53 -5.15 15.41
N LEU A 42 31.39 -5.12 16.12
CA LEU A 42 30.11 -5.60 15.58
C LEU A 42 29.69 -4.79 14.34
N LYS A 43 29.89 -3.47 14.34
CA LYS A 43 29.64 -2.63 13.16
C LYS A 43 30.62 -2.91 12.02
N GLU A 44 31.90 -3.08 12.34
CA GLU A 44 32.94 -3.42 11.35
C GLU A 44 32.63 -4.74 10.64
N LYS A 45 32.12 -5.74 11.38
CA LYS A 45 31.69 -7.02 10.82
C LYS A 45 30.64 -6.89 9.72
N THR A 46 29.69 -5.97 9.85
CA THR A 46 28.73 -5.68 8.77
C THR A 46 29.45 -5.23 7.49
N GLY A 47 30.49 -4.39 7.61
CA GLY A 47 31.31 -3.97 6.48
C GLY A 47 32.03 -5.14 5.80
N GLU A 48 32.64 -6.02 6.60
CA GLU A 48 33.31 -7.24 6.11
C GLU A 48 32.33 -8.15 5.33
N LEU A 49 31.11 -8.34 5.85
CA LEU A 49 30.09 -9.14 5.16
C LEU A 49 29.67 -8.51 3.84
N LYS A 50 29.44 -7.18 3.80
CA LYS A 50 29.12 -6.47 2.54
C LYS A 50 30.25 -6.57 1.51
N GLU A 51 31.51 -6.54 1.95
CA GLU A 51 32.66 -6.73 1.05
C GLU A 51 32.75 -8.16 0.50
N ARG A 52 32.47 -9.18 1.31
CA ARG A 52 32.41 -10.58 0.87
C ARG A 52 31.32 -10.83 -0.17
N LEU A 53 30.14 -10.23 0.01
CA LEU A 53 29.08 -10.29 -1.00
C LEU A 53 29.50 -9.62 -2.32
N LYS A 54 30.20 -8.47 -2.25
CA LYS A 54 30.77 -7.81 -3.45
C LYS A 54 31.85 -8.65 -4.12
N ALA A 55 32.56 -9.49 -3.35
CA ALA A 55 33.56 -10.43 -3.85
C ALA A 55 32.95 -11.71 -4.47
N GLY A 56 31.62 -11.90 -4.39
CA GLY A 56 30.88 -12.97 -5.06
C GLY A 56 30.36 -14.06 -4.13
N GLU A 57 30.52 -13.94 -2.81
CA GLU A 57 29.79 -14.80 -1.86
C GLU A 57 28.28 -14.51 -1.92
N SER A 58 27.47 -15.53 -1.68
CA SER A 58 26.02 -15.41 -1.60
C SER A 58 25.57 -15.06 -0.17
N LEU A 59 24.32 -14.61 -0.03
CA LEU A 59 23.70 -14.42 1.28
C LEU A 59 23.69 -15.71 2.12
N ASP A 60 23.53 -16.87 1.49
CA ASP A 60 23.57 -18.16 2.16
C ASP A 60 24.95 -18.48 2.76
N ASP A 61 26.03 -18.03 2.12
CA ASP A 61 27.41 -18.26 2.58
C ASP A 61 27.73 -17.45 3.85
N VAL A 62 27.13 -16.27 3.99
CA VAL A 62 27.31 -15.38 5.16
C VAL A 62 26.21 -15.51 6.21
N LEU A 63 25.18 -16.33 5.97
CA LEU A 63 23.97 -16.41 6.79
C LEU A 63 24.27 -16.71 8.26
N VAL A 64 25.14 -17.69 8.52
CA VAL A 64 25.46 -18.15 9.88
C VAL A 64 26.10 -17.04 10.71
N GLU A 65 27.09 -16.35 10.13
CA GLU A 65 27.77 -15.21 10.77
C GLU A 65 26.81 -14.04 10.97
N ALA A 66 26.03 -13.69 9.94
CA ALA A 66 25.04 -12.62 10.00
C ALA A 66 24.01 -12.85 11.12
N PHE A 67 23.48 -14.06 11.25
CA PHE A 67 22.48 -14.39 12.27
C PHE A 67 23.08 -14.36 13.68
N ALA A 68 24.34 -14.77 13.84
CA ALA A 68 25.05 -14.68 15.12
C ALA A 68 25.27 -13.21 15.54
N LEU A 69 25.64 -12.33 14.61
CA LEU A 69 25.79 -10.88 14.85
C LEU A 69 24.46 -10.23 15.28
N VAL A 70 23.36 -10.55 14.58
CA VAL A 70 22.02 -10.03 14.92
C VAL A 70 21.58 -10.48 16.30
N ARG A 71 21.80 -11.75 16.65
CA ARG A 71 21.50 -12.26 17.98
C ARG A 71 22.27 -11.51 19.05
N GLU A 72 23.58 -11.31 18.89
CA GLU A 72 24.39 -10.58 19.86
C GLU A 72 23.92 -9.12 19.98
N ALA A 73 23.63 -8.45 18.86
CA ALA A 73 23.09 -7.10 18.88
C ALA A 73 21.76 -7.02 19.64
N ALA A 74 20.86 -7.99 19.47
CA ALA A 74 19.60 -8.08 20.22
C ALA A 74 19.82 -8.31 21.73
N VAL A 75 20.80 -9.12 22.11
CA VAL A 75 21.19 -9.31 23.51
C VAL A 75 21.70 -7.99 24.11
N ARG A 76 22.57 -7.27 23.42
CA ARG A 76 23.15 -6.01 23.94
C ARG A 76 22.15 -4.88 24.05
N THR A 77 21.28 -4.74 23.06
CA THR A 77 20.39 -3.59 22.94
C THR A 77 19.06 -3.81 23.64
N LEU A 78 18.48 -5.01 23.53
CA LEU A 78 17.14 -5.31 24.04
C LEU A 78 17.14 -6.31 25.20
N ASN A 79 18.30 -6.86 25.57
CA ASN A 79 18.41 -7.97 26.52
C ASN A 79 17.56 -9.19 26.09
N GLN A 80 17.47 -9.43 24.78
CA GLN A 80 16.69 -10.51 24.19
C GLN A 80 17.58 -11.37 23.29
N ARG A 81 17.79 -12.63 23.70
CA ARG A 81 18.49 -13.63 22.89
C ARG A 81 17.48 -14.38 22.03
N HIS A 82 17.68 -14.43 20.71
CA HIS A 82 16.82 -15.24 19.84
C HIS A 82 16.81 -16.71 20.26
N PHE A 83 15.61 -17.28 20.39
CA PHE A 83 15.44 -18.72 20.55
C PHE A 83 15.77 -19.46 19.25
N ASP A 84 16.09 -20.75 19.34
CA ASP A 84 16.43 -21.56 18.17
C ASP A 84 15.29 -21.63 17.14
N VAL A 85 14.03 -21.65 17.61
CA VAL A 85 12.85 -21.58 16.73
C VAL A 85 12.73 -20.24 15.99
N GLN A 86 13.25 -19.15 16.58
CA GLN A 86 13.29 -17.85 15.93
C GLN A 86 14.41 -17.80 14.88
N LEU A 87 15.55 -18.47 15.12
CA LEU A 87 16.57 -18.64 14.07
C LEU A 87 16.01 -19.41 12.87
N ILE A 88 15.24 -20.47 13.12
CA ILE A 88 14.55 -21.24 12.07
C ILE A 88 13.57 -20.33 11.31
N GLY A 89 12.72 -19.58 12.02
CA GLY A 89 11.79 -18.63 11.40
C GLY A 89 12.52 -17.59 10.54
N GLY A 90 13.66 -17.06 11.01
CA GLY A 90 14.50 -16.14 10.24
C GLY A 90 15.05 -16.76 8.96
N MET A 91 15.48 -18.02 9.00
CA MET A 91 15.95 -18.73 7.79
C MET A 91 14.79 -19.00 6.80
N VAL A 92 13.62 -19.38 7.30
CA VAL A 92 12.40 -19.56 6.48
C VAL A 92 12.01 -18.26 5.78
N LEU A 93 12.06 -17.13 6.49
CA LEU A 93 11.83 -15.82 5.89
C LEU A 93 12.86 -15.52 4.80
N HIS A 94 14.16 -15.74 5.08
CA HIS A 94 15.21 -15.52 4.09
C HIS A 94 15.03 -16.35 2.81
N GLU A 95 14.52 -17.58 2.93
CA GLU A 95 14.19 -18.46 1.80
C GLU A 95 13.00 -17.99 0.94
N GLY A 96 12.31 -16.90 1.33
CA GLY A 96 11.16 -16.39 0.59
C GLY A 96 9.88 -17.20 0.84
N LYS A 97 9.66 -17.62 2.09
CA LYS A 97 8.52 -18.47 2.49
C LYS A 97 7.71 -17.83 3.62
N ILE A 98 6.63 -18.52 4.03
CA ILE A 98 5.84 -18.09 5.17
C ILE A 98 6.30 -18.80 6.46
N ALA A 99 6.76 -18.02 7.43
CA ALA A 99 7.04 -18.50 8.78
C ALA A 99 5.76 -18.48 9.62
N GLU A 100 5.09 -19.62 9.77
CA GLU A 100 3.95 -19.76 10.68
C GLU A 100 4.43 -19.86 12.13
N MET A 101 4.23 -18.78 12.89
CA MET A 101 4.66 -18.63 14.28
C MET A 101 3.48 -18.10 15.10
N ARG A 102 3.10 -18.83 16.16
CA ARG A 102 1.98 -18.44 17.02
C ARG A 102 2.19 -17.05 17.63
N THR A 103 1.09 -16.37 17.94
CA THR A 103 1.14 -15.09 18.65
C THR A 103 1.90 -15.24 19.96
N GLY A 104 2.89 -14.37 20.19
CA GLY A 104 3.77 -14.43 21.36
C GLY A 104 5.13 -15.11 21.12
N GLU A 105 5.34 -15.79 19.99
CA GLU A 105 6.63 -16.43 19.64
C GLU A 105 7.73 -15.43 19.22
N GLY A 106 7.43 -14.13 19.18
CA GLY A 106 8.39 -13.07 18.86
C GLY A 106 8.68 -12.91 17.37
N LYS A 107 7.63 -12.85 16.54
CA LYS A 107 7.71 -12.59 15.07
C LYS A 107 8.55 -11.35 14.74
N THR A 108 8.29 -10.24 15.46
CA THR A 108 9.03 -8.97 15.31
C THR A 108 10.54 -9.17 15.46
N LEU A 109 10.99 -9.78 16.57
CA LEU A 109 12.41 -10.07 16.79
C LEU A 109 12.96 -11.07 15.78
N THR A 110 12.19 -12.08 15.40
CA THR A 110 12.57 -13.11 14.41
C THR A 110 12.88 -12.49 13.05
N SER A 111 12.06 -11.54 12.59
CA SER A 111 12.23 -10.89 11.29
C SER A 111 13.58 -10.18 11.14
N THR A 112 14.16 -9.67 12.23
CA THR A 112 15.43 -8.93 12.20
C THR A 112 16.59 -9.71 11.60
N LEU A 113 16.59 -11.03 11.76
CA LEU A 113 17.62 -11.93 11.20
C LEU A 113 17.62 -11.88 9.68
N ALA A 114 16.44 -12.09 9.08
CA ALA A 114 16.28 -12.10 7.63
C ALA A 114 16.38 -10.69 7.05
N VAL A 115 15.86 -9.68 7.74
CA VAL A 115 15.97 -8.28 7.30
C VAL A 115 17.43 -7.86 7.23
N TYR A 116 18.20 -8.07 8.31
CA TYR A 116 19.61 -7.71 8.36
C TYR A 116 20.40 -8.39 7.23
N LEU A 117 20.26 -9.73 7.11
CA LEU A 117 20.99 -10.49 6.10
C LEU A 117 20.71 -9.97 4.68
N ASN A 118 19.45 -9.79 4.31
CA ASN A 118 19.09 -9.33 2.97
C ASN A 118 19.41 -7.84 2.73
N ALA A 119 19.49 -7.03 3.79
CA ALA A 119 19.90 -5.64 3.70
C ALA A 119 21.39 -5.47 3.36
N LEU A 120 22.22 -6.51 3.54
CA LEU A 120 23.65 -6.48 3.19
C LEU A 120 23.91 -6.31 1.68
N GLU A 121 22.93 -6.55 0.81
CA GLU A 121 23.07 -6.32 -0.64
C GLU A 121 22.96 -4.84 -1.05
N ASP A 122 22.65 -3.92 -0.12
CA ASP A 122 22.46 -2.48 -0.38
C ASP A 122 21.31 -2.14 -1.37
N LYS A 123 20.44 -3.11 -1.66
CA LYS A 123 19.27 -2.95 -2.57
C LYS A 123 17.97 -2.54 -1.86
N GLY A 124 17.99 -2.49 -0.53
CA GLY A 124 16.82 -2.16 0.30
C GLY A 124 15.98 -3.40 0.68
N VAL A 125 15.42 -3.36 1.89
CA VAL A 125 14.45 -4.34 2.40
C VAL A 125 13.22 -3.62 2.93
N HIS A 126 12.03 -4.04 2.51
CA HIS A 126 10.78 -3.51 3.03
C HIS A 126 10.20 -4.45 4.09
N LEU A 127 9.82 -3.92 5.25
CA LEU A 127 9.04 -4.66 6.24
C LEU A 127 7.65 -4.04 6.34
N VAL A 128 6.66 -4.83 5.95
CA VAL A 128 5.25 -4.44 5.93
C VAL A 128 4.59 -4.84 7.24
N THR A 129 3.93 -3.89 7.90
CA THR A 129 3.06 -4.13 9.05
C THR A 129 1.62 -3.72 8.73
N VAL A 130 0.68 -4.01 9.62
CA VAL A 130 -0.76 -3.76 9.38
C VAL A 130 -1.21 -2.33 9.70
N ASN A 131 -0.43 -1.53 10.45
CA ASN A 131 -0.80 -0.13 10.74
C ASN A 131 0.41 0.75 11.13
N ASP A 132 0.20 2.07 11.07
CA ASP A 132 1.24 3.06 11.35
C ASP A 132 1.79 2.99 12.78
N TYR A 133 0.95 2.63 13.76
CA TYR A 133 1.40 2.49 15.14
C TYR A 133 2.41 1.36 15.29
N LEU A 134 2.12 0.17 14.74
CA LEU A 134 3.03 -0.97 14.74
C LEU A 134 4.29 -0.67 13.93
N THR A 135 4.13 0.00 12.78
CA THR A 135 5.27 0.46 11.95
C THR A 135 6.25 1.31 12.78
N LYS A 136 5.75 2.36 13.44
CA LYS A 136 6.58 3.25 14.26
C LYS A 136 7.19 2.51 15.45
N ARG A 137 6.37 1.75 16.19
CA ARG A 137 6.81 0.95 17.34
C ARG A 137 7.94 0.00 16.97
N ASP A 138 7.76 -0.76 15.89
CA ASP A 138 8.72 -1.79 15.49
C ASP A 138 9.99 -1.18 14.90
N THR A 139 9.87 -0.03 14.22
CA THR A 139 11.03 0.76 13.80
C THR A 139 11.87 1.19 15.01
N VAL A 140 11.26 1.75 16.05
CA VAL A 140 11.99 2.20 17.25
C VAL A 140 12.56 1.01 18.02
N TRP A 141 11.77 -0.05 18.15
CA TRP A 141 12.14 -1.20 18.95
C TRP A 141 13.27 -2.00 18.29
N MET A 142 13.11 -2.41 17.03
CA MET A 142 14.13 -3.19 16.30
C MET A 142 15.23 -2.31 15.70
N GLY A 143 14.98 -1.01 15.51
CA GLY A 143 15.96 -0.02 15.03
C GLY A 143 17.24 0.00 15.85
N GLN A 144 17.14 -0.27 17.15
CA GLN A 144 18.31 -0.39 18.04
C GLN A 144 19.27 -1.50 17.60
N ILE A 145 18.74 -2.67 17.18
CA ILE A 145 19.53 -3.80 16.68
C ILE A 145 20.22 -3.41 15.37
N TYR A 146 19.47 -2.87 14.43
CA TYR A 146 20.00 -2.47 13.13
C TYR A 146 21.07 -1.39 13.27
N HIS A 147 20.82 -0.36 14.09
CA HIS A 147 21.77 0.70 14.37
C HIS A 147 23.05 0.19 15.05
N ALA A 148 22.93 -0.76 15.99
CA ALA A 148 24.10 -1.41 16.62
C ALA A 148 24.96 -2.15 15.60
N LEU A 149 24.38 -2.62 14.49
CA LEU A 149 25.07 -3.28 13.39
C LEU A 149 25.42 -2.33 12.23
N GLY A 150 25.12 -1.03 12.32
CA GLY A 150 25.41 -0.05 11.28
C GLY A 150 24.46 -0.09 10.07
N ILE A 151 23.27 -0.65 10.23
CA ILE A 151 22.20 -0.67 9.22
C ILE A 151 21.25 0.50 9.48
N SER A 152 20.98 1.29 8.43
CA SER A 152 20.05 2.41 8.46
C SER A 152 18.60 1.96 8.33
N VAL A 153 17.68 2.63 9.05
CA VAL A 153 16.26 2.24 9.09
C VAL A 153 15.38 3.46 8.84
N GLY A 154 14.51 3.36 7.84
CA GLY A 154 13.44 4.30 7.56
C GLY A 154 12.08 3.79 8.02
N CYS A 155 11.16 4.70 8.28
CA CYS A 155 9.76 4.42 8.60
C CYS A 155 8.85 5.29 7.74
N ILE A 156 7.89 4.67 7.06
CA ILE A 156 6.84 5.36 6.31
C ILE A 156 5.48 5.16 7.00
N ALA A 157 4.82 6.26 7.31
CA ALA A 157 3.46 6.31 7.84
C ALA A 157 2.59 7.24 6.96
N HIS A 158 1.30 7.29 7.24
CA HIS A 158 0.37 8.18 6.56
C HIS A 158 0.82 9.63 6.69
N ASP A 159 1.04 10.29 5.55
CA ASP A 159 1.51 11.68 5.43
C ASP A 159 2.80 12.05 6.19
N ALA A 160 3.55 11.06 6.68
CA ALA A 160 4.81 11.29 7.39
C ALA A 160 5.84 10.19 7.15
N SER A 161 7.11 10.56 7.15
CA SER A 161 8.24 9.62 7.07
C SER A 161 9.34 10.02 8.04
N TYR A 162 10.09 9.02 8.48
CA TYR A 162 11.10 9.16 9.52
C TYR A 162 12.34 8.32 9.20
N ILE A 163 13.46 8.73 9.77
CA ILE A 163 14.68 7.92 9.89
C ILE A 163 14.91 7.62 11.36
N TYR A 164 15.28 6.37 11.66
CA TYR A 164 15.73 6.00 12.99
C TYR A 164 17.05 6.70 13.32
N ASP A 165 17.06 7.46 14.41
CA ASP A 165 18.18 8.30 14.82
C ASP A 165 18.29 8.30 16.35
N THR A 166 19.39 7.75 16.90
CA THR A 166 19.57 7.64 18.35
C THR A 166 19.70 8.98 19.06
N ASP A 167 20.06 10.04 18.34
CA ASP A 167 20.26 11.38 18.90
C ASP A 167 18.96 12.20 18.90
N PHE A 168 17.91 11.73 18.22
CA PHE A 168 16.62 12.41 18.16
C PHE A 168 15.76 12.10 19.39
N LYS A 169 15.50 13.12 20.21
CA LYS A 169 14.77 12.99 21.48
C LYS A 169 13.25 13.20 21.40
N GLY A 170 12.69 13.39 20.20
CA GLY A 170 11.26 13.71 20.04
C GLY A 170 10.89 15.09 20.59
N THR A 171 9.59 15.38 20.67
CA THR A 171 9.06 16.58 21.35
C THR A 171 9.04 16.37 22.87
N GLU A 172 9.77 17.22 23.60
CA GLU A 172 9.81 17.25 25.07
C GLU A 172 8.38 17.28 25.66
N GLY A 173 8.08 16.36 26.59
CA GLY A 173 6.81 16.32 27.34
C GLY A 173 5.72 15.38 26.81
N ALA A 174 5.81 14.86 25.58
CA ALA A 174 4.80 13.92 25.06
C ALA A 174 4.92 12.49 25.64
N ASP A 175 6.14 12.08 26.02
CA ASP A 175 6.43 10.78 26.64
C ASP A 175 6.44 10.86 28.19
N GLU A 176 6.74 12.01 28.80
CA GLU A 176 6.90 12.17 30.27
C GLU A 176 5.58 12.11 31.07
N GLU A 177 4.48 12.69 30.58
CA GLU A 177 3.15 12.58 31.23
C GLU A 177 2.57 11.15 31.17
N ARG A 178 3.26 10.23 30.47
CA ARG A 178 2.71 8.94 30.03
C ARG A 178 3.43 7.72 30.59
N ASP A 179 4.68 7.89 31.01
CA ASP A 179 5.43 6.92 31.80
C ASP A 179 4.80 6.66 33.19
N GLU A 180 4.03 7.60 33.73
CA GLU A 180 3.28 7.41 34.98
C GLU A 180 2.15 6.36 34.86
N VAL A 181 1.67 6.06 33.65
CA VAL A 181 0.48 5.21 33.42
C VAL A 181 0.81 3.77 32.97
N GLY A 182 2.10 3.41 32.91
CA GLY A 182 2.56 2.03 32.65
C GLY A 182 2.25 1.47 31.25
N GLY A 183 1.93 2.32 30.27
CA GLY A 183 1.67 1.91 28.90
C GLY A 183 2.92 1.98 28.03
N PHE A 184 3.43 0.83 27.57
CA PHE A 184 4.52 0.68 26.59
C PHE A 184 4.29 1.48 25.29
N LYS A 185 4.59 2.78 25.29
CA LYS A 185 4.50 3.60 24.08
C LYS A 185 5.50 4.75 24.19
N VAL A 186 6.75 4.43 23.87
CA VAL A 186 7.72 5.37 23.32
C VAL A 186 7.60 5.21 21.80
N VAL A 187 6.97 6.16 21.11
CA VAL A 187 6.64 6.01 19.67
C VAL A 187 7.33 7.06 18.80
N GLU A 188 7.73 8.21 19.35
CA GLU A 188 8.32 9.30 18.54
C GLU A 188 9.77 9.63 18.88
N SER A 189 10.24 9.30 20.09
CA SER A 189 11.67 9.28 20.37
C SER A 189 12.39 8.36 19.38
N TYR A 190 13.56 8.78 18.92
CA TYR A 190 14.35 8.13 17.88
C TYR A 190 13.80 8.16 16.45
N LEU A 191 12.64 8.76 16.18
CA LEU A 191 12.09 8.92 14.83
C LEU A 191 12.25 10.35 14.34
N ARG A 192 13.41 10.66 13.73
CA ARG A 192 13.65 11.96 13.13
C ARG A 192 12.80 12.12 11.87
N PRO A 193 11.97 13.17 11.73
CA PRO A 193 11.26 13.44 10.49
C PRO A 193 12.22 13.53 9.30
N ALA A 194 11.81 12.93 8.19
CA ALA A 194 12.62 12.80 6.98
C ALA A 194 11.74 12.90 5.73
N GLU A 195 12.33 13.25 4.60
CA GLU A 195 11.62 13.16 3.32
C GLU A 195 11.31 11.70 2.97
N ARG A 196 10.20 11.45 2.26
CA ARG A 196 9.80 10.09 1.88
C ARG A 196 10.91 9.35 1.14
N LYS A 197 11.62 10.05 0.25
CA LYS A 197 12.75 9.52 -0.50
C LYS A 197 13.95 9.14 0.37
N GLU A 198 14.19 9.87 1.46
CA GLU A 198 15.24 9.55 2.45
C GLU A 198 14.89 8.24 3.18
N ALA A 199 13.62 8.07 3.59
CA ALA A 199 13.16 6.85 4.26
C ALA A 199 13.30 5.59 3.38
N TYR A 200 13.04 5.68 2.07
CA TYR A 200 13.30 4.58 1.13
C TYR A 200 14.79 4.37 0.85
N ALA A 201 15.64 5.39 1.00
CA ALA A 201 17.08 5.28 0.78
C ALA A 201 17.80 4.49 1.90
N ALA A 202 17.17 4.38 3.08
CA ALA A 202 17.65 3.54 4.18
C ALA A 202 17.73 2.06 3.78
N ASP A 203 18.69 1.32 4.33
CA ASP A 203 18.91 -0.10 4.08
C ASP A 203 17.65 -0.95 4.33
N VAL A 204 16.87 -0.54 5.35
CA VAL A 204 15.59 -1.14 5.71
C VAL A 204 14.52 -0.06 5.78
N THR A 205 13.33 -0.32 5.25
CA THR A 205 12.18 0.59 5.36
C THR A 205 10.99 -0.17 5.96
N TYR A 206 10.52 0.28 7.12
CA TYR A 206 9.27 -0.17 7.72
C TYR A 206 8.10 0.65 7.17
N GLY A 207 6.98 0.02 6.89
CA GLY A 207 5.78 0.70 6.41
C GLY A 207 4.52 -0.14 6.50
N THR A 208 3.38 0.46 6.17
CA THR A 208 2.15 -0.30 5.93
C THR A 208 2.04 -0.70 4.46
N ASN A 209 1.31 -1.77 4.18
CA ASN A 209 0.97 -2.21 2.83
C ASN A 209 0.36 -1.06 2.01
N ASN A 210 -0.55 -0.30 2.62
CA ASN A 210 -1.19 0.87 2.02
C ASN A 210 -0.17 1.93 1.59
N GLU A 211 0.72 2.36 2.48
CA GLU A 211 1.70 3.42 2.17
C GLU A 211 2.68 3.00 1.08
N PHE A 212 3.18 1.77 1.13
CA PHE A 212 4.03 1.21 0.07
C PHE A 212 3.31 1.19 -1.29
N GLY A 213 2.06 0.72 -1.34
CA GLY A 213 1.30 0.68 -2.59
C GLY A 213 0.90 2.07 -3.10
N PHE A 214 0.57 3.01 -2.21
CA PHE A 214 0.25 4.38 -2.61
C PHE A 214 1.48 5.14 -3.10
N ASP A 215 2.66 4.96 -2.50
CA ASP A 215 3.90 5.53 -3.03
C ASP A 215 4.21 5.00 -4.43
N TYR A 216 3.99 3.71 -4.68
CA TYR A 216 4.09 3.15 -6.02
C TYR A 216 3.13 3.81 -7.02
N LEU A 217 1.86 3.98 -6.65
CA LEU A 217 0.88 4.67 -7.51
C LEU A 217 1.27 6.13 -7.77
N ARG A 218 1.71 6.86 -6.73
CA ARG A 218 2.20 8.25 -6.84
C ARG A 218 3.43 8.34 -7.75
N ASP A 219 4.38 7.42 -7.62
CA ASP A 219 5.59 7.38 -8.45
C ASP A 219 5.27 7.14 -9.93
N ASN A 220 4.17 6.44 -10.27
CA ASN A 220 3.73 6.24 -11.65
C ASN A 220 2.92 7.42 -12.22
N MET A 221 2.48 8.35 -11.38
CA MET A 221 1.85 9.61 -11.80
C MET A 221 2.85 10.78 -11.80
N ALA A 222 4.08 10.57 -11.33
CA ALA A 222 5.09 11.61 -11.23
C ALA A 222 5.56 12.10 -12.62
N TYR A 223 5.61 13.42 -12.82
CA TYR A 223 6.07 14.03 -14.07
C TYR A 223 7.58 13.90 -14.32
N SER A 224 8.37 13.55 -13.30
CA SER A 224 9.83 13.44 -13.39
C SER A 224 10.35 12.26 -12.58
N LEU A 225 11.45 11.66 -13.06
CA LEU A 225 12.14 10.59 -12.32
C LEU A 225 12.70 11.09 -10.98
N LYS A 226 13.03 12.38 -10.86
CA LYS A 226 13.60 12.94 -9.63
C LYS A 226 12.61 12.95 -8.45
N THR A 227 11.32 13.08 -8.76
CA THR A 227 10.24 13.13 -7.76
C THR A 227 9.77 11.75 -7.32
N LYS A 228 10.26 10.67 -7.96
CA LYS A 228 10.00 9.31 -7.47
C LYS A 228 10.68 9.07 -6.13
N VAL A 229 9.99 8.40 -5.22
CA VAL A 229 10.45 8.15 -3.86
C VAL A 229 10.95 6.72 -3.66
N GLN A 230 10.36 5.74 -4.35
CA GLN A 230 10.78 4.34 -4.26
C GLN A 230 12.06 4.08 -5.07
N ARG A 231 12.82 3.06 -4.66
CA ARG A 231 14.08 2.66 -5.30
C ARG A 231 14.10 1.22 -5.81
N GLY A 232 12.93 0.67 -6.14
CA GLY A 232 12.76 -0.71 -6.61
C GLY A 232 12.05 -1.60 -5.59
N HIS A 233 11.96 -2.89 -5.89
CA HIS A 233 11.24 -3.89 -5.10
C HIS A 233 12.15 -5.13 -4.95
N ASN A 234 13.11 -5.07 -4.02
CA ASN A 234 14.12 -6.12 -3.86
C ASN A 234 13.60 -7.27 -2.98
N TYR A 235 13.46 -7.01 -1.68
CA TYR A 235 12.98 -8.00 -0.72
C TYR A 235 11.92 -7.40 0.20
N VAL A 236 10.84 -8.13 0.43
CA VAL A 236 9.78 -7.74 1.38
C VAL A 236 9.46 -8.86 2.36
N ILE A 237 9.31 -8.49 3.63
CA ILE A 237 8.71 -9.33 4.66
C ILE A 237 7.37 -8.72 5.06
N ILE A 238 6.32 -9.52 5.03
CA ILE A 238 4.96 -9.10 5.40
C ILE A 238 4.59 -9.72 6.73
N ASP A 239 4.44 -8.88 7.77
CA ASP A 239 3.85 -9.29 9.04
C ASP A 239 2.33 -9.41 8.92
N GLU A 240 1.77 -10.39 9.61
CA GLU A 240 0.38 -10.84 9.47
C GLU A 240 0.00 -11.01 7.98
N VAL A 241 0.79 -11.81 7.28
CA VAL A 241 0.71 -12.00 5.82
C VAL A 241 -0.68 -12.45 5.33
N ASP A 242 -1.43 -13.19 6.14
CA ASP A 242 -2.82 -13.57 5.87
C ASP A 242 -3.76 -12.35 5.87
N SER A 243 -3.61 -11.47 6.85
CA SER A 243 -4.40 -10.22 6.89
C SER A 243 -4.12 -9.36 5.65
N VAL A 244 -2.85 -9.20 5.28
CA VAL A 244 -2.46 -8.31 4.17
C VAL A 244 -2.75 -8.93 2.80
N LEU A 245 -2.34 -10.16 2.55
CA LEU A 245 -2.37 -10.76 1.21
C LEU A 245 -3.68 -11.50 0.88
N ILE A 246 -4.53 -11.77 1.87
CA ILE A 246 -5.81 -12.45 1.69
C ILE A 246 -6.97 -11.52 2.03
N ASP A 247 -7.00 -10.95 3.24
CA ASP A 247 -8.15 -10.16 3.70
C ASP A 247 -8.19 -8.77 3.07
N GLU A 248 -7.09 -8.01 3.15
CA GLU A 248 -7.00 -6.66 2.58
C GLU A 248 -6.83 -6.67 1.06
N ALA A 249 -6.28 -7.75 0.49
CA ALA A 249 -6.04 -7.89 -0.94
C ALA A 249 -7.32 -8.03 -1.80
N ARG A 250 -8.51 -8.07 -1.19
CA ARG A 250 -9.79 -8.19 -1.90
C ARG A 250 -10.20 -6.91 -2.64
N THR A 251 -9.75 -5.76 -2.15
CA THR A 251 -10.02 -4.45 -2.74
C THR A 251 -8.75 -3.85 -3.30
N PRO A 252 -8.75 -3.32 -4.53
CA PRO A 252 -7.58 -2.63 -5.07
C PRO A 252 -7.30 -1.34 -4.30
N LEU A 253 -6.02 -0.96 -4.26
CA LEU A 253 -5.61 0.39 -3.90
C LEU A 253 -5.96 1.34 -5.05
N ILE A 254 -6.55 2.48 -4.70
CA ILE A 254 -7.06 3.46 -5.66
C ILE A 254 -6.67 4.86 -5.19
N ILE A 255 -6.04 5.64 -6.06
CA ILE A 255 -5.94 7.11 -5.88
C ILE A 255 -7.06 7.73 -6.69
N SER A 256 -7.92 8.50 -6.01
CA SER A 256 -9.01 9.25 -6.62
C SER A 256 -8.85 10.75 -6.36
N ALA A 257 -9.37 11.57 -7.27
CA ALA A 257 -9.44 13.02 -7.10
C ALA A 257 -10.86 13.53 -7.42
N PRO A 258 -11.30 14.62 -6.77
CA PRO A 258 -12.57 15.25 -7.13
C PRO A 258 -12.47 15.91 -8.51
N ASP A 259 -13.48 15.70 -9.35
CA ASP A 259 -13.57 16.36 -10.64
C ASP A 259 -14.21 17.76 -10.55
N SER A 260 -13.45 18.73 -10.01
CA SER A 260 -13.96 20.08 -9.75
C SER A 260 -14.24 20.90 -11.00
N GLU A 261 -13.50 20.69 -12.10
CA GLU A 261 -13.72 21.43 -13.35
C GLU A 261 -15.09 21.10 -13.96
N SER A 262 -15.44 19.82 -13.98
CA SER A 262 -16.73 19.35 -14.53
C SER A 262 -17.92 19.86 -13.71
N SER A 263 -17.77 19.97 -12.39
CA SER A 263 -18.82 20.54 -11.52
C SER A 263 -19.20 21.96 -11.92
N ASN A 264 -18.23 22.80 -12.29
CA ASN A 264 -18.50 24.16 -12.77
C ASN A 264 -19.21 24.16 -14.13
N TRP A 265 -18.83 23.26 -15.03
CA TRP A 265 -19.47 23.15 -16.34
C TRP A 265 -20.94 22.75 -16.25
N TYR A 266 -21.32 21.87 -15.32
CA TYR A 266 -22.73 21.51 -15.16
C TYR A 266 -23.61 22.69 -14.74
N ALA A 267 -23.11 23.58 -13.87
CA ALA A 267 -23.81 24.79 -13.51
C ALA A 267 -23.99 25.73 -14.73
N ASP A 268 -22.99 25.83 -15.60
CA ASP A 268 -23.10 26.57 -16.86
C ASP A 268 -24.10 25.92 -17.81
N PHE A 269 -23.99 24.61 -18.03
CA PHE A 269 -24.87 23.88 -18.93
C PHE A 269 -26.34 23.90 -18.48
N ALA A 270 -26.61 23.84 -17.18
CA ALA A 270 -27.96 23.98 -16.64
C ALA A 270 -28.62 25.32 -17.02
N ARG A 271 -27.82 26.38 -17.24
CA ARG A 271 -28.30 27.70 -17.73
C ARG A 271 -28.40 27.77 -19.26
N LEU A 272 -27.51 27.08 -19.98
CA LEU A 272 -27.40 27.12 -21.44
C LEU A 272 -28.41 26.20 -22.13
N ILE A 273 -28.45 24.94 -21.73
CA ILE A 273 -29.19 23.87 -22.39
C ILE A 273 -30.70 24.15 -22.49
N PRO A 274 -31.39 24.74 -21.49
CA PRO A 274 -32.81 25.08 -21.60
C PRO A 274 -33.15 26.09 -22.72
N GLN A 275 -32.15 26.82 -23.24
CA GLN A 275 -32.32 27.76 -24.35
C GLN A 275 -32.24 27.09 -25.72
N LEU A 276 -31.81 25.83 -25.78
CA LEU A 276 -31.79 25.03 -27.00
C LEU A 276 -33.18 24.45 -27.28
N LYS A 277 -33.49 24.29 -28.56
CA LYS A 277 -34.79 23.82 -29.04
C LYS A 277 -34.66 22.51 -29.78
N ARG A 278 -35.54 21.56 -29.46
CA ARG A 278 -35.67 20.28 -30.17
C ARG A 278 -35.95 20.55 -31.66
N ASP A 279 -35.36 19.72 -32.51
CA ASP A 279 -35.47 19.71 -33.98
C ASP A 279 -34.86 20.93 -34.71
N GLU A 280 -34.45 21.96 -33.98
CA GLU A 280 -33.67 23.10 -34.50
C GLU A 280 -32.20 22.98 -34.08
N HIS A 281 -31.95 22.95 -32.76
CA HIS A 281 -30.62 22.96 -32.16
C HIS A 281 -30.11 21.55 -31.81
N TYR A 282 -31.00 20.59 -31.61
CA TYR A 282 -30.62 19.20 -31.35
C TYR A 282 -31.69 18.23 -31.84
N LYS A 283 -31.27 17.00 -32.12
CA LYS A 283 -32.14 15.89 -32.52
C LYS A 283 -32.07 14.77 -31.49
N ILE A 284 -33.21 14.12 -31.29
CA ILE A 284 -33.33 12.95 -30.42
C ILE A 284 -33.48 11.71 -31.29
N ASP A 285 -32.64 10.71 -31.08
CA ASP A 285 -32.88 9.36 -31.55
C ASP A 285 -33.56 8.57 -30.44
N GLU A 286 -34.88 8.39 -30.57
CA GLU A 286 -35.70 7.67 -29.57
C GLU A 286 -35.38 6.17 -29.54
N LYS A 287 -34.90 5.58 -30.64
CA LYS A 287 -34.49 4.15 -30.67
C LYS A 287 -33.18 3.93 -29.93
N MET A 288 -32.23 4.83 -30.10
CA MET A 288 -30.91 4.73 -29.46
C MET A 288 -30.86 5.43 -28.10
N ARG A 289 -31.92 6.13 -27.67
CA ARG A 289 -31.94 7.03 -26.50
C ARG A 289 -30.69 7.92 -26.49
N ALA A 290 -30.42 8.53 -27.64
CA ALA A 290 -29.27 9.40 -27.88
C ALA A 290 -29.74 10.80 -28.30
N VAL A 291 -28.93 11.81 -28.01
CA VAL A 291 -29.16 13.19 -28.40
C VAL A 291 -27.94 13.71 -29.14
N THR A 292 -28.15 14.41 -30.24
CA THR A 292 -27.07 14.94 -31.08
C THR A 292 -27.35 16.40 -31.38
N LEU A 293 -26.35 17.27 -31.17
CA LEU A 293 -26.41 18.67 -31.55
C LEU A 293 -26.43 18.80 -33.08
N THR A 294 -27.21 19.75 -33.59
CA THR A 294 -27.15 20.17 -34.99
C THR A 294 -26.09 21.27 -35.15
N GLU A 295 -25.72 21.61 -36.38
CA GLU A 295 -24.84 22.77 -36.66
C GLU A 295 -25.39 24.05 -36.01
N ALA A 296 -26.69 24.32 -36.18
CA ALA A 296 -27.34 25.46 -35.53
C ALA A 296 -27.28 25.41 -33.99
N GLY A 297 -27.30 24.20 -33.40
CA GLY A 297 -27.11 24.01 -31.97
C GLY A 297 -25.71 24.32 -31.49
N ILE A 298 -24.70 23.92 -32.27
CA ILE A 298 -23.29 24.23 -32.00
C ILE A 298 -23.09 25.74 -32.01
N ASP A 299 -23.52 26.42 -33.08
CA ASP A 299 -23.44 27.89 -33.21
C ASP A 299 -24.11 28.60 -32.02
N LYS A 300 -25.25 28.07 -31.57
CA LYS A 300 -26.00 28.63 -30.44
C LYS A 300 -25.25 28.45 -29.11
N VAL A 301 -24.66 27.28 -28.87
CA VAL A 301 -23.87 27.01 -27.67
C VAL A 301 -22.63 27.90 -27.65
N GLU A 302 -21.92 28.02 -28.78
CA GLU A 302 -20.75 28.90 -28.94
C GLU A 302 -21.08 30.36 -28.62
N ALA A 303 -22.18 30.87 -29.20
CA ALA A 303 -22.63 32.24 -28.95
C ALA A 303 -22.97 32.49 -27.47
N LEU A 304 -23.61 31.53 -26.79
CA LEU A 304 -24.01 31.69 -25.39
C LEU A 304 -22.85 31.48 -24.40
N SER A 305 -21.87 30.64 -24.75
CA SER A 305 -20.69 30.37 -23.93
C SER A 305 -19.53 31.33 -24.21
N GLY A 306 -19.63 32.15 -25.27
CA GLY A 306 -18.67 33.19 -25.60
C GLY A 306 -17.37 32.65 -26.21
N VAL A 307 -17.37 31.43 -26.76
CA VAL A 307 -16.24 30.83 -27.47
C VAL A 307 -16.50 30.78 -28.97
N LYS A 308 -15.44 30.73 -29.79
CA LYS A 308 -15.60 30.65 -31.25
C LYS A 308 -15.71 29.23 -31.78
N ASP A 309 -15.07 28.28 -31.11
CA ASP A 309 -15.10 26.87 -31.49
C ASP A 309 -15.06 26.00 -30.22
N ILE A 310 -16.19 25.36 -29.87
CA ILE A 310 -16.25 24.50 -28.67
C ILE A 310 -15.36 23.24 -28.79
N TYR A 311 -15.06 22.78 -30.01
CA TYR A 311 -14.22 21.61 -30.26
C TYR A 311 -12.74 21.92 -30.08
N GLN A 312 -12.29 23.12 -30.48
CA GLN A 312 -10.89 23.52 -30.35
C GLN A 312 -10.56 24.19 -29.01
N GLU A 313 -11.43 25.06 -28.49
CA GLU A 313 -11.11 25.90 -27.33
C GLU A 313 -11.34 25.20 -25.97
N LYS A 314 -12.31 24.26 -25.90
CA LYS A 314 -12.73 23.64 -24.64
C LYS A 314 -12.42 22.15 -24.56
N GLY A 315 -12.11 21.51 -25.69
CA GLY A 315 -11.66 20.13 -25.77
C GLY A 315 -12.74 19.07 -25.52
N ILE A 316 -12.32 17.81 -25.62
CA ILE A 316 -13.21 16.63 -25.64
C ILE A 316 -14.01 16.48 -24.34
N LYS A 317 -13.41 16.80 -23.19
CA LYS A 317 -14.06 16.64 -21.88
C LYS A 317 -15.27 17.58 -21.75
N TYR A 318 -15.14 18.84 -22.16
CA TYR A 318 -16.24 19.81 -22.16
C TYR A 318 -17.41 19.34 -23.04
N LEU A 319 -17.12 18.85 -24.25
CA LEU A 319 -18.12 18.30 -25.17
C LEU A 319 -18.87 17.12 -24.56
N HIS A 320 -18.15 16.18 -23.94
CA HIS A 320 -18.75 15.05 -23.25
C HIS A 320 -19.77 15.52 -22.19
N HIS A 321 -19.40 16.46 -21.32
CA HIS A 321 -20.30 16.95 -20.29
C HIS A 321 -21.47 17.79 -20.84
N LEU A 322 -21.25 18.54 -21.93
CA LEU A 322 -22.31 19.24 -22.66
C LEU A 322 -23.35 18.26 -23.21
N GLU A 323 -22.89 17.16 -23.81
CA GLU A 323 -23.75 16.09 -24.32
C GLU A 323 -24.55 15.42 -23.17
N GLN A 324 -23.93 15.16 -22.02
CA GLN A 324 -24.64 14.61 -20.86
C GLN A 324 -25.69 15.57 -20.30
N ALA A 325 -25.40 16.87 -20.26
CA ALA A 325 -26.37 17.89 -19.86
C ALA A 325 -27.55 17.99 -20.84
N LEU A 326 -27.27 17.95 -22.14
CA LEU A 326 -28.31 17.91 -23.16
C LEU A 326 -29.14 16.63 -23.06
N ARG A 327 -28.49 15.48 -22.81
CA ARG A 327 -29.17 14.19 -22.60
C ARG A 327 -30.07 14.21 -21.37
N ALA A 328 -29.59 14.74 -20.25
CA ALA A 328 -30.37 14.94 -19.02
C ALA A 328 -31.62 15.82 -19.26
N GLN A 329 -31.48 16.88 -20.05
CA GLN A 329 -32.60 17.75 -20.40
C GLN A 329 -33.61 17.06 -21.32
N ALA A 330 -33.13 16.41 -22.38
CA ALA A 330 -33.98 15.97 -23.49
C ALA A 330 -34.59 14.58 -23.29
N LEU A 331 -33.93 13.68 -22.53
CA LEU A 331 -34.35 12.28 -22.40
C LEU A 331 -34.84 11.87 -21.02
N PHE A 332 -34.48 12.60 -19.97
CA PHE A 332 -34.81 12.23 -18.59
C PHE A 332 -35.84 13.19 -18.01
N GLN A 333 -36.90 12.64 -17.44
CA GLN A 333 -38.06 13.36 -16.92
C GLN A 333 -38.19 13.17 -15.40
N LEU A 334 -38.40 14.29 -14.71
CA LEU A 334 -38.77 14.31 -13.30
C LEU A 334 -40.08 13.55 -13.09
N ASP A 335 -40.17 12.80 -11.98
CA ASP A 335 -41.29 11.94 -11.59
C ASP A 335 -41.55 10.74 -12.51
N LYS A 336 -40.61 10.44 -13.42
CA LYS A 336 -40.65 9.26 -14.28
C LYS A 336 -39.34 8.48 -14.24
N ASP A 337 -38.24 9.11 -14.63
CA ASP A 337 -36.92 8.48 -14.70
C ASP A 337 -36.13 8.69 -13.39
N TYR A 338 -36.41 9.78 -12.69
CA TYR A 338 -35.83 10.15 -11.40
C TYR A 338 -36.81 11.02 -10.59
N VAL A 339 -36.57 11.15 -9.29
CA VAL A 339 -37.27 12.08 -8.40
C VAL A 339 -36.26 12.92 -7.63
N VAL A 340 -36.68 14.09 -7.15
CA VAL A 340 -35.89 14.90 -6.21
C VAL A 340 -36.53 14.79 -4.83
N ARG A 341 -35.80 14.27 -3.83
CA ARG A 341 -36.22 14.35 -2.42
C ARG A 341 -35.04 14.73 -1.55
N GLU A 342 -35.32 15.50 -0.50
CA GLU A 342 -34.30 15.94 0.48
C GLU A 342 -33.09 16.62 -0.20
N GLY A 343 -33.33 17.32 -1.31
CA GLY A 343 -32.27 17.98 -2.09
C GLY A 343 -31.37 17.02 -2.88
N GLN A 344 -31.78 15.76 -3.10
CA GLN A 344 -31.02 14.77 -3.86
C GLN A 344 -31.83 14.16 -5.01
N VAL A 345 -31.16 13.92 -6.14
CA VAL A 345 -31.70 13.16 -7.27
C VAL A 345 -31.64 11.67 -6.96
N MET A 346 -32.79 10.99 -7.02
CA MET A 346 -32.90 9.53 -6.84
C MET A 346 -33.45 8.87 -8.10
N ILE A 347 -32.79 7.79 -8.52
CA ILE A 347 -33.19 7.02 -9.71
C ILE A 347 -34.49 6.27 -9.41
N VAL A 348 -35.42 6.30 -10.37
CA VAL A 348 -36.62 5.45 -10.38
C VAL A 348 -36.33 4.23 -11.24
N ASP A 349 -36.53 3.04 -10.69
CA ASP A 349 -36.42 1.80 -11.45
C ASP A 349 -37.53 1.70 -12.50
N GLU A 350 -37.17 1.60 -13.79
CA GLU A 350 -38.12 1.63 -14.91
C GLU A 350 -39.14 0.48 -14.88
N PHE A 351 -38.84 -0.64 -14.22
CA PHE A 351 -39.72 -1.83 -14.18
C PHE A 351 -40.62 -1.85 -12.95
N THR A 352 -40.10 -1.43 -11.81
CA THR A 352 -40.77 -1.59 -10.51
C THR A 352 -41.29 -0.27 -9.93
N GLY A 353 -40.86 0.88 -10.47
CA GLY A 353 -41.16 2.21 -9.93
C GLY A 353 -40.54 2.47 -8.56
N ARG A 354 -39.64 1.60 -8.09
CA ARG A 354 -38.98 1.75 -6.79
C ARG A 354 -37.88 2.79 -6.88
N LEU A 355 -37.71 3.55 -5.81
CA LEU A 355 -36.58 4.45 -5.65
C LEU A 355 -35.32 3.62 -5.33
N LEU A 356 -34.23 3.95 -5.99
CA LEU A 356 -32.92 3.31 -5.79
C LEU A 356 -31.97 4.28 -5.06
N PRO A 357 -32.12 4.45 -3.73
CA PRO A 357 -31.27 5.35 -2.97
C PRO A 357 -29.80 4.87 -3.04
N GLY A 358 -28.87 5.83 -3.14
CA GLY A 358 -27.44 5.57 -3.24
C GLY A 358 -26.95 5.12 -4.62
N ARG A 359 -27.84 4.89 -5.60
CA ARG A 359 -27.43 4.65 -6.99
C ARG A 359 -27.36 5.95 -7.77
N ARG A 360 -26.31 6.10 -8.58
CA ARG A 360 -26.08 7.25 -9.45
C ARG A 360 -25.95 6.81 -10.91
N PHE A 361 -26.34 7.69 -11.83
CA PHE A 361 -26.10 7.47 -13.26
C PHE A 361 -24.62 7.69 -13.56
N SER A 362 -24.04 6.88 -14.44
CA SER A 362 -22.61 6.93 -14.79
C SER A 362 -22.27 8.01 -15.80
N GLY A 363 -20.98 8.36 -15.88
CA GLY A 363 -20.43 9.21 -16.94
C GLY A 363 -21.00 10.62 -16.90
N GLY A 364 -21.08 11.22 -15.70
CA GLY A 364 -21.51 12.61 -15.55
C GLY A 364 -23.01 12.91 -15.66
N LEU A 365 -23.83 11.95 -16.09
CA LEU A 365 -25.27 12.16 -16.29
C LEU A 365 -26.00 12.51 -14.98
N HIS A 366 -25.58 11.95 -13.85
CA HIS A 366 -26.23 12.21 -12.57
C HIS A 366 -25.98 13.64 -12.08
N GLN A 367 -24.75 14.14 -12.23
CA GLN A 367 -24.37 15.52 -11.95
C GLN A 367 -25.11 16.50 -12.87
N ALA A 368 -25.32 16.11 -14.12
CA ALA A 368 -26.11 16.89 -15.06
C ALA A 368 -27.58 17.01 -14.63
N LEU A 369 -28.17 15.94 -14.08
CA LEU A 369 -29.52 15.96 -13.50
C LEU A 369 -29.57 16.79 -12.22
N GLU A 370 -28.56 16.67 -11.36
CA GLU A 370 -28.44 17.50 -10.15
C GLU A 370 -28.43 19.00 -10.51
N ALA A 371 -27.62 19.38 -11.50
CA ALA A 371 -27.53 20.76 -11.96
C ALA A 371 -28.83 21.23 -12.63
N LYS A 372 -29.48 20.38 -13.44
CA LYS A 372 -30.76 20.67 -14.09
C LYS A 372 -31.85 21.00 -13.07
N GLU A 373 -31.91 20.27 -11.97
CA GLU A 373 -32.91 20.46 -10.91
C GLU A 373 -32.49 21.50 -9.86
N GLY A 374 -31.31 22.12 -10.02
CA GLY A 374 -30.81 23.14 -9.10
C GLY A 374 -30.46 22.61 -7.71
N VAL A 375 -30.16 21.30 -7.59
CA VAL A 375 -29.65 20.71 -6.35
C VAL A 375 -28.12 20.74 -6.32
N GLU A 376 -27.54 20.48 -5.15
CA GLU A 376 -26.08 20.48 -4.98
C GLU A 376 -25.44 19.40 -5.86
N VAL A 377 -24.60 19.82 -6.80
CA VAL A 377 -23.88 18.93 -7.71
C VAL A 377 -22.73 18.29 -6.95
N GLN A 378 -22.82 17.00 -6.70
CA GLN A 378 -21.74 16.29 -6.01
C GLN A 378 -20.66 15.93 -7.03
N ALA A 379 -19.43 16.42 -6.80
CA ALA A 379 -18.29 16.13 -7.66
C ALA A 379 -18.09 14.61 -7.84
N GLU A 380 -17.86 14.18 -9.08
CA GLU A 380 -17.47 12.79 -9.35
C GLU A 380 -16.07 12.56 -8.79
N SER A 381 -15.86 11.41 -8.14
CA SER A 381 -14.50 10.95 -7.83
C SER A 381 -13.97 10.23 -9.04
N ILE A 382 -12.95 10.80 -9.69
CA ILE A 382 -12.25 10.14 -10.79
C ILE A 382 -11.12 9.28 -10.23
N THR A 383 -11.00 8.04 -10.70
CA THR A 383 -9.85 7.18 -10.39
C THR A 383 -8.67 7.59 -11.26
N LEU A 384 -7.60 8.06 -10.63
CA LEU A 384 -6.36 8.46 -11.31
C LEU A 384 -5.42 7.28 -11.53
N ALA A 385 -5.32 6.39 -10.55
CA ALA A 385 -4.47 5.21 -10.61
C ALA A 385 -5.01 4.11 -9.69
N SER A 386 -4.77 2.85 -10.05
CA SER A 386 -5.11 1.71 -9.21
C SER A 386 -4.15 0.54 -9.38
N VAL A 387 -3.99 -0.26 -8.32
CA VAL A 387 -3.23 -1.51 -8.32
C VAL A 387 -3.84 -2.46 -7.28
N THR A 388 -3.82 -3.76 -7.53
CA THR A 388 -4.20 -4.75 -6.50
C THR A 388 -2.97 -5.13 -5.67
N PHE A 389 -3.16 -5.51 -4.40
CA PHE A 389 -2.03 -5.96 -3.57
C PHE A 389 -1.31 -7.17 -4.15
N GLN A 390 -2.06 -8.09 -4.80
CA GLN A 390 -1.47 -9.22 -5.52
C GLN A 390 -0.44 -8.74 -6.55
N ASN A 391 -0.83 -7.79 -7.40
CA ASN A 391 0.05 -7.30 -8.46
C ASN A 391 1.20 -6.47 -7.92
N TYR A 392 0.97 -5.68 -6.87
CA TYR A 392 2.02 -4.89 -6.23
C TYR A 392 3.11 -5.77 -5.61
N PHE A 393 2.72 -6.75 -4.78
CA PHE A 393 3.71 -7.58 -4.08
C PHE A 393 4.43 -8.57 -5.01
N ARG A 394 3.84 -8.95 -6.14
CA ARG A 394 4.53 -9.74 -7.18
C ARG A 394 5.65 -8.98 -7.91
N MET A 395 5.79 -7.68 -7.69
CA MET A 395 6.91 -6.90 -8.24
C MET A 395 8.22 -7.12 -7.48
N TYR A 396 8.18 -7.66 -6.27
CA TYR A 396 9.38 -7.92 -5.47
C TYR A 396 10.18 -9.09 -6.02
N GLU A 397 11.51 -8.96 -6.06
CA GLU A 397 12.40 -10.08 -6.44
C GLU A 397 12.28 -11.25 -5.47
N LYS A 398 12.07 -10.96 -4.18
CA LYS A 398 11.77 -11.95 -3.15
C LYS A 398 10.70 -11.46 -2.18
N ILE A 399 9.73 -12.32 -1.90
CA ILE A 399 8.64 -12.08 -0.96
C ILE A 399 8.70 -13.13 0.15
N ALA A 400 8.47 -12.71 1.39
CA ALA A 400 8.33 -13.58 2.54
C ALA A 400 7.22 -13.06 3.46
N GLY A 401 6.72 -13.92 4.35
CA GLY A 401 5.66 -13.54 5.27
C GLY A 401 5.76 -14.23 6.62
N MET A 402 5.13 -13.66 7.63
CA MET A 402 4.98 -14.31 8.93
C MET A 402 3.56 -14.08 9.46
N THR A 403 3.00 -15.09 10.11
CA THR A 403 1.66 -15.03 10.72
C THR A 403 1.49 -16.18 11.70
N GLY A 404 0.46 -16.13 12.55
CA GLY A 404 0.05 -17.27 13.37
C GLY A 404 -0.84 -18.28 12.65
N THR A 405 -1.36 -17.96 11.47
CA THR A 405 -2.51 -18.66 10.86
C THR A 405 -2.37 -18.88 9.33
N ALA A 406 -1.19 -19.29 8.85
CA ALA A 406 -0.94 -19.46 7.41
C ALA A 406 -1.56 -20.74 6.81
N ALA A 407 -1.53 -21.86 7.54
CA ALA A 407 -1.81 -23.20 7.01
C ALA A 407 -3.20 -23.33 6.36
N THR A 408 -4.19 -22.57 6.82
CA THR A 408 -5.55 -22.56 6.25
C THR A 408 -5.62 -21.93 4.87
N SER A 409 -4.69 -21.03 4.55
CA SER A 409 -4.65 -20.25 3.30
C SER A 409 -3.44 -20.61 2.43
N ALA A 410 -2.71 -21.69 2.77
CA ALA A 410 -1.50 -22.13 2.07
C ALA A 410 -1.68 -22.32 0.56
N GLU A 411 -2.83 -22.87 0.13
CA GLU A 411 -3.11 -23.07 -1.30
C GLU A 411 -3.21 -21.74 -2.06
N GLU A 412 -3.77 -20.70 -1.43
CA GLU A 412 -3.92 -19.37 -2.02
C GLU A 412 -2.57 -18.65 -2.08
N PHE A 413 -1.77 -18.71 -1.01
CA PHE A 413 -0.40 -18.18 -0.99
C PHE A 413 0.47 -18.75 -2.11
N HIS A 414 0.46 -20.08 -2.28
CA HIS A 414 1.25 -20.73 -3.33
C HIS A 414 0.74 -20.37 -4.73
N LYS A 415 -0.58 -20.37 -4.96
CA LYS A 415 -1.15 -20.10 -6.30
C LYS A 415 -0.98 -18.65 -6.76
N VAL A 416 -1.10 -17.70 -5.84
CA VAL A 416 -1.13 -16.26 -6.19
C VAL A 416 0.27 -15.64 -6.07
N TYR A 417 1.03 -16.02 -5.04
CA TYR A 417 2.29 -15.38 -4.68
C TYR A 417 3.52 -16.29 -4.78
N HIS A 418 3.32 -17.59 -5.07
CA HIS A 418 4.40 -18.59 -5.05
C HIS A 418 5.11 -18.69 -3.69
N LEU A 419 4.35 -18.49 -2.62
CA LEU A 419 4.79 -18.63 -1.23
C LEU A 419 4.38 -20.00 -0.69
N ASP A 420 5.35 -20.74 -0.16
CA ASP A 420 5.19 -22.03 0.52
C ASP A 420 4.99 -21.90 2.04
#